data_AF-A0A2R7JCC8-F1
#
_entry.id   AF-A0A2R7JCC8-F1
#
_cell.length_a   1.000
_cell.length_b   1.000
_cell.length_c   1.000
_cell.angle_alpha   90.00
_cell.angle_beta   90.00
_cell.angle_gamma   90.00
#
_symmetry.space_group_name_H-M   'P 1'
#
loop_
_entity.id
_entity.type
_entity.pdbx_description
1 polymer ?
#
loop_
_entity_poly.entity_id
_entity_poly.type
_entity_poly.pdbx_seq_one_letter_code
_entity_poly.pdbx_strand_id
1 'polypeptide(L)'
;MMEAARLKRARRRLRGYFFGSGIILAFLYILAAAFIVRLVGVELSRFWSTALIAAAVLLGGSYGIVLFSSIGIHIVRRLLKRQPIMDAED
;
A
#
# COMPACT_ATOMS: atom_id res chain seq x y z
N MET A 1 9.97 1.61 32.64
CA MET A 1 10.81 0.67 31.86
C MET A 1 10.05 -0.54 31.27
N MET A 2 9.10 -1.16 32.00
CA MET A 2 8.32 -2.31 31.49
C MET A 2 7.48 -2.03 30.23
N GLU A 3 6.90 -0.83 30.07
CA GLU A 3 6.12 -0.46 28.88
C GLU A 3 6.94 -0.37 27.60
N ALA A 4 8.13 0.23 27.66
CA ALA A 4 9.02 0.35 26.51
C ALA A 4 9.45 -1.03 25.97
N ALA A 5 9.69 -2.00 26.87
CA ALA A 5 10.03 -3.37 26.50
C ALA A 5 8.84 -4.14 25.88
N ARG A 6 7.60 -3.87 26.33
CA ARG A 6 6.38 -4.44 25.73
C ARG A 6 6.12 -3.84 24.34
N LEU A 7 6.27 -2.51 24.19
CA LEU A 7 6.16 -1.82 22.91
C LEU A 7 7.19 -2.31 21.89
N LYS A 8 8.44 -2.54 22.30
CA LYS A 8 9.50 -3.07 21.42
C LYS A 8 9.17 -4.48 20.90
N ARG A 9 8.61 -5.34 21.75
CA ARG A 9 8.12 -6.69 21.35
C ARG A 9 6.92 -6.62 20.43
N ALA A 10 5.93 -5.76 20.73
CA ALA A 10 4.76 -5.55 19.88
C ALA A 10 5.16 -5.05 18.48
N ARG A 11 6.09 -4.09 18.40
CA ARG A 11 6.60 -3.56 17.13
C ARG A 11 7.34 -4.62 16.30
N ARG A 12 8.06 -5.55 16.95
CA ARG A 12 8.73 -6.68 16.28
C ARG A 12 7.73 -7.68 15.71
N ARG A 13 6.64 -7.99 16.45
CA ARG A 13 5.54 -8.83 15.96
C ARG A 13 4.81 -8.19 14.79
N LEU A 14 4.47 -6.89 14.90
CA LEU A 14 3.86 -6.13 13.82
C LEU A 14 4.71 -6.14 12.54
N ARG A 15 6.04 -6.00 12.66
CA ARG A 15 6.95 -6.14 11.51
C ARG A 15 6.88 -7.53 10.87
N GLY A 16 6.88 -8.60 11.66
CA GLY A 16 6.76 -9.97 11.13
C GLY A 16 5.47 -10.19 10.35
N TYR A 17 4.33 -9.71 10.87
CA TYR A 17 3.05 -9.75 10.16
C TYR A 17 3.05 -8.89 8.89
N PHE A 18 3.69 -7.72 8.92
CA PHE A 18 3.79 -6.84 7.76
C PHE A 18 4.64 -7.46 6.64
N PHE A 19 5.77 -8.09 6.98
CA PHE A 19 6.60 -8.81 6.01
C PHE A 19 5.89 -10.05 5.46
N GLY A 20 5.24 -10.85 6.31
CA GLY A 20 4.50 -12.04 5.87
C GLY A 20 3.31 -11.70 4.97
N SER A 21 2.51 -10.70 5.37
CA SER A 21 1.37 -10.23 4.56
C SER A 21 1.81 -9.55 3.26
N GLY A 22 2.94 -8.81 3.27
CA GLY A 22 3.49 -8.19 2.06
C GLY A 22 3.91 -9.21 1.00
N ILE A 23 4.50 -10.34 1.41
CA ILE A 23 4.87 -11.43 0.49
C ILE A 23 3.61 -12.06 -0.13
N ILE A 24 2.63 -12.39 0.69
CA ILE A 24 1.35 -12.96 0.22
C ILE A 24 0.68 -12.00 -0.75
N LEU A 25 0.65 -10.70 -0.43
CA LEU A 25 0.05 -9.68 -1.26
C LEU A 25 0.78 -9.54 -2.61
N ALA A 26 2.12 -9.61 -2.62
CA ALA A 26 2.89 -9.60 -3.86
C ALA A 26 2.55 -10.79 -4.76
N PHE A 27 2.41 -11.99 -4.19
CA PHE A 27 1.95 -13.17 -4.94
C PHE A 27 0.54 -12.98 -5.51
N LEU A 28 -0.39 -12.43 -4.73
CA LEU A 28 -1.74 -12.13 -5.21
C LEU A 28 -1.74 -11.13 -6.36
N TYR A 29 -0.90 -10.09 -6.30
CA TYR A 29 -0.77 -9.13 -7.40
C TYR A 29 -0.19 -9.75 -8.67
N ILE A 30 0.78 -10.64 -8.56
CA ILE A 30 1.34 -11.36 -9.72
C ILE A 30 0.27 -12.26 -10.34
N LEU A 31 -0.53 -12.97 -9.54
CA LEU A 31 -1.63 -13.80 -10.03
C LEU A 31 -2.71 -12.95 -10.74
N ALA A 32 -3.12 -11.84 -10.14
CA ALA A 32 -4.07 -10.92 -10.74
C ALA A 32 -3.54 -10.34 -12.06
N ALA A 33 -2.26 -9.92 -12.07
CA ALA A 33 -1.61 -9.41 -13.27
C ALA A 33 -1.52 -10.47 -14.38
N ALA A 34 -1.13 -11.71 -14.05
CA ALA A 34 -1.07 -12.79 -15.01
C ALA A 34 -2.45 -13.10 -15.62
N PHE A 35 -3.51 -13.03 -14.81
CA PHE A 35 -4.89 -13.18 -15.29
C PHE A 35 -5.28 -12.05 -16.25
N ILE A 36 -5.01 -10.79 -15.89
CA ILE A 36 -5.29 -9.62 -16.75
C ILE A 36 -4.51 -9.70 -18.06
N VAL A 37 -3.20 -9.98 -18.01
CA VAL A 37 -2.32 -10.11 -19.18
C VAL A 37 -2.80 -11.22 -20.11
N ARG A 38 -3.29 -12.34 -19.54
CA ARG A 38 -3.85 -13.45 -20.31
C ARG A 38 -5.17 -13.07 -20.99
N LEU A 39 -6.03 -12.28 -20.33
CA LEU A 39 -7.27 -11.76 -20.93
C LEU A 39 -7.00 -10.78 -22.07
N VAL A 40 -5.95 -9.97 -21.96
CA VAL A 40 -5.57 -8.98 -22.99
C VAL A 40 -4.93 -9.64 -24.22
N GLY A 41 -4.53 -10.92 -24.13
CA GLY A 41 -4.00 -11.66 -25.28
C GLY A 41 -2.55 -11.33 -25.61
N VAL A 42 -1.72 -11.05 -24.60
CA VAL A 42 -0.30 -10.73 -24.79
C VAL A 42 0.49 -11.96 -25.26
N GLU A 43 1.42 -11.75 -26.20
CA GLU A 43 2.31 -12.79 -26.71
C GLU A 43 3.07 -13.52 -25.59
N LEU A 44 3.22 -14.84 -25.73
CA LEU A 44 3.89 -15.70 -24.75
C LEU A 44 5.33 -15.24 -24.45
N SER A 45 6.01 -14.71 -25.47
CA SER A 45 7.39 -14.20 -25.39
C SER A 45 7.55 -13.02 -24.42
N ARG A 46 6.49 -12.22 -24.22
CA ARG A 46 6.45 -11.03 -23.36
C ARG A 46 5.53 -11.19 -22.16
N PHE A 47 4.98 -12.37 -21.94
CA PHE A 47 3.97 -12.62 -20.91
C PHE A 47 4.49 -12.26 -19.52
N TRP A 48 5.66 -12.78 -19.14
CA TRP A 48 6.23 -12.57 -17.81
C TRP A 48 6.67 -11.13 -17.56
N SER A 49 7.27 -10.46 -18.54
CA SER A 49 7.66 -9.05 -18.39
C SER A 49 6.44 -8.17 -18.21
N THR A 50 5.39 -8.40 -19.00
CA THR A 50 4.14 -7.64 -18.91
C THR A 50 3.42 -7.91 -17.60
N ALA A 51 3.37 -9.17 -17.14
CA ALA A 51 2.76 -9.53 -15.86
C ALA A 51 3.50 -8.92 -14.66
N LEU A 52 4.83 -8.88 -14.68
CA LEU A 52 5.62 -8.24 -13.63
C LEU A 52 5.39 -6.72 -13.59
N ILE A 53 5.36 -6.06 -14.75
CA ILE A 53 5.08 -4.62 -14.83
C ILE A 53 3.66 -4.33 -14.33
N ALA A 54 2.67 -5.10 -14.79
CA ALA A 54 1.29 -4.95 -14.34
C ALA A 54 1.15 -5.19 -12.83
N ALA A 55 1.82 -6.19 -12.27
CA ALA A 55 1.84 -6.43 -10.83
C ALA A 55 2.47 -5.24 -10.06
N ALA A 56 3.57 -4.67 -10.56
CA ALA A 56 4.19 -3.49 -9.97
C ALA A 56 3.26 -2.26 -10.01
N VAL A 57 2.53 -2.07 -11.13
CA VAL A 57 1.54 -1.00 -11.27
C VAL A 57 0.36 -1.20 -10.32
N LEU A 58 -0.17 -2.42 -10.19
CA LEU A 58 -1.26 -2.73 -9.26
C LEU A 58 -0.83 -2.48 -7.80
N LEU A 59 0.39 -2.91 -7.45
CA LEU A 59 0.96 -2.69 -6.12
C LEU A 59 1.12 -1.18 -5.87
N GLY A 60 1.78 -0.43 -6.76
CA GLY A 60 1.94 1.02 -6.64
C GLY A 60 0.60 1.77 -6.61
N GLY A 61 -0.35 1.38 -7.46
CA GLY A 61 -1.68 1.97 -7.54
C GLY A 61 -2.49 1.79 -6.25
N SER A 62 -2.41 0.61 -5.62
CA SER A 62 -3.08 0.36 -4.34
C SER A 62 -2.55 1.26 -3.22
N TYR A 63 -1.23 1.43 -3.12
CA TYR A 63 -0.61 2.36 -2.17
C TYR A 63 -0.98 3.81 -2.48
N GLY A 64 -1.01 4.18 -3.76
CA GLY A 64 -1.47 5.50 -4.21
C GLY A 64 -2.90 5.80 -3.76
N ILE A 65 -3.84 4.88 -4.00
CA ILE A 65 -5.24 5.04 -3.58
C ILE A 65 -5.36 5.19 -2.07
N VAL A 66 -4.62 4.39 -1.29
CA VAL A 66 -4.63 4.49 0.17
C VAL A 66 -4.09 5.84 0.63
N LEU A 67 -2.99 6.31 0.04
CA LEU A 67 -2.38 7.60 0.37
C LEU A 67 -3.34 8.75 0.04
N PHE A 68 -3.88 8.78 -1.18
CA PHE A 68 -4.83 9.81 -1.60
C PHE A 68 -6.10 9.80 -0.76
N SER A 69 -6.64 8.63 -0.43
CA SER A 69 -7.81 8.50 0.45
C SER A 69 -7.51 9.03 1.85
N SER A 70 -6.33 8.70 2.40
CA SER A 70 -5.89 9.21 3.71
C SER A 70 -5.76 10.73 3.72
N ILE A 71 -5.11 11.29 2.70
CA ILE A 71 -4.98 12.75 2.53
C ILE A 71 -6.37 13.39 2.41
N GLY A 72 -7.25 12.83 1.58
CA GLY A 72 -8.62 13.32 1.40
C GLY A 72 -9.41 13.31 2.71
N ILE A 73 -9.39 12.20 3.45
CA ILE A 73 -10.03 12.11 4.77
C ILE A 73 -9.46 13.14 5.74
N HIS A 74 -8.13 13.32 5.75
CA HIS A 74 -7.48 14.30 6.61
C HIS A 74 -7.89 15.73 6.27
N ILE A 75 -7.95 16.08 4.99
CA ILE A 75 -8.43 17.39 4.51
C ILE A 75 -9.89 17.61 4.88
N VAL A 76 -10.77 16.65 4.61
CA VAL A 76 -12.21 16.74 4.94
C VAL A 76 -12.40 16.89 6.45
N ARG A 77 -11.67 16.11 7.25
CA ARG A 77 -11.72 16.20 8.72
C ARG A 77 -11.22 17.55 9.22
N ARG A 78 -10.17 18.13 8.61
CA ARG A 78 -9.69 19.48 8.93
C ARG A 78 -10.71 20.56 8.57
N LEU A 79 -11.34 20.46 7.40
CA LEU A 79 -12.39 21.38 6.94
C LEU A 79 -13.59 21.37 7.90
N LEU A 80 -14.07 20.19 8.28
CA LEU A 80 -15.18 20.04 9.24
C LEU A 80 -14.84 20.60 10.63
N LYS A 81 -13.58 20.51 11.05
CA LYS A 81 -13.11 21.00 12.35
C LYS A 81 -12.61 22.45 12.33
N ARG A 82 -12.66 23.14 11.18
CA ARG A 82 -12.09 24.50 10.97
C ARG A 82 -10.68 24.66 11.56
N GLN A 83 -9.86 23.61 11.48
CA GLN A 83 -8.48 23.69 11.96
C GLN A 83 -7.64 24.47 10.93
N PRO A 84 -6.93 25.54 11.33
CA PRO A 84 -6.10 26.32 10.42
C PRO A 84 -4.98 25.47 9.82
N ILE A 85 -4.60 25.78 8.58
CA ILE A 85 -3.59 25.03 7.81
C ILE A 85 -2.16 25.34 8.30
N MET A 86 -2.00 26.50 8.94
CA MET A 86 -0.77 27.06 9.48
C MET A 86 -1.13 27.61 10.86
N ASP A 87 -0.42 27.20 11.92
CA ASP A 87 -0.45 27.96 13.15
C ASP A 87 0.12 29.34 12.80
N ALA A 88 -0.58 30.41 13.13
CA ALA A 88 -0.20 31.78 12.76
C ALA A 88 1.03 32.29 13.54
N GLU A 89 1.79 31.40 14.17
CA GLU A 89 2.93 31.71 15.04
C GLU A 89 4.29 31.22 14.52
N ASP A 90 4.39 30.66 13.31
CA ASP A 90 5.68 30.41 12.63
C ASP A 90 5.72 31.00 11.21
#